data_AF-A0A962MDL5-F1
#
_entry.id   AF-A0A962MDL5-F1
#
_cell.length_a   1.000
_cell.length_b   1.000
_cell.length_c   1.000
_cell.angle_alpha   90.00
_cell.angle_beta   90.00
_cell.angle_gamma   90.00
#
_symmetry.space_group_name_H-M   'P 1'
#
loop_
_entity.id
_entity.type
_entity.pdbx_description
1 polymer ?
#
loop_
_entity_poly.entity_id
_entity_poly.type
_entity_poly.pdbx_seq_one_letter_code
_entity_poly.pdbx_strand_id
1 'polypeptide(L)'
;QDGRFALIRLPANDRLRRFRASAKLWLRQHNHWKVRDQQQKLSQMLQGFYAYYGITHCTGKLAGVHHYVVYMWRKTLLRRSQRAKRKAHWSILKKKSWFVLPTPLRVHNWV
;
A
#
# COMPACT_ATOMS: atom_id res chain seq x y z
N GLN A 1 3.98 14.18 37.32
CA GLN A 1 2.79 14.14 36.44
C GLN A 1 3.29 14.13 35.01
N ASP A 2 3.42 12.95 34.39
CA ASP A 2 3.99 12.84 33.04
C ASP A 2 2.89 13.04 32.00
N GLY A 3 2.77 14.26 31.49
CA GLY A 3 1.91 14.59 30.35
C GLY A 3 2.45 13.94 29.08
N ARG A 4 1.96 12.75 28.73
CA ARG A 4 2.28 12.07 27.47
C ARG A 4 1.59 12.78 26.31
N PHE A 5 2.21 13.80 25.75
CA PHE A 5 1.79 14.39 24.48
C PHE A 5 2.20 13.44 23.33
N ALA A 6 1.24 12.71 22.77
CA ALA A 6 1.48 11.96 21.54
C ALA A 6 1.37 12.91 20.33
N LEU A 7 2.45 13.05 19.55
CA LEU A 7 2.42 13.81 18.30
C LEU A 7 1.59 13.06 17.24
N ILE A 8 0.30 13.38 17.19
CA ILE A 8 -0.68 12.83 16.25
C ILE A 8 -0.43 13.44 14.86
N ARG A 9 0.18 12.68 13.94
CA ARG A 9 0.41 13.11 12.54
C ARG A 9 -0.74 12.60 11.65
N LEU A 10 -1.82 13.38 11.54
CA LEU A 10 -2.89 13.06 10.58
C LEU A 10 -2.41 13.33 9.13
N PRO A 11 -2.61 12.39 8.18
CA PRO A 11 -2.36 12.69 6.78
C PRO A 11 -3.43 13.67 6.25
N ALA A 12 -2.95 14.83 5.78
CA ALA A 12 -3.75 15.75 4.97
C ALA A 12 -4.08 15.10 3.62
N ASN A 13 -5.20 15.48 3.01
CA ASN A 13 -5.68 14.91 1.75
C ASN A 13 -4.64 15.02 0.61
N ASP A 14 -3.84 16.09 0.59
CA ASP A 14 -2.75 16.25 -0.37
C ASP A 14 -1.65 15.22 -0.21
N ARG A 15 -1.29 14.86 1.04
CA ARG A 15 -0.27 13.85 1.31
C ARG A 15 -0.75 12.46 0.89
N LEU A 16 -2.04 12.16 1.11
CA LEU A 16 -2.67 10.94 0.58
C LEU A 16 -2.62 10.89 -0.95
N ARG A 17 -2.99 12.00 -1.61
CA ARG A 17 -2.96 12.12 -3.08
C ARG A 17 -1.55 11.92 -3.64
N ARG A 18 -0.56 12.60 -3.06
CA ARG A 18 0.85 12.48 -3.47
C ARG A 18 1.34 11.05 -3.35
N PHE A 19 1.12 10.39 -2.21
CA PHE A 19 1.54 8.99 -2.03
C PHE A 19 0.89 8.06 -3.07
N ARG A 20 -0.44 8.19 -3.27
CA ARG A 20 -1.17 7.41 -4.28
C ARG A 20 -0.62 7.65 -5.69
N ALA A 21 -0.32 8.90 -6.03
CA ALA A 21 0.27 9.27 -7.32
C ALA A 21 1.67 8.66 -7.50
N SER A 22 2.53 8.73 -6.48
CA SER A 22 3.86 8.13 -6.48
C SER A 22 3.80 6.62 -6.65
N ALA A 23 2.93 5.91 -5.91
CA ALA A 23 2.77 4.46 -6.05
C ALA A 23 2.27 4.07 -7.45
N LYS A 24 1.31 4.82 -8.00
CA LYS A 24 0.81 4.65 -9.37
C LYS A 24 1.90 4.87 -10.42
N LEU A 25 2.69 5.93 -10.26
CA LEU A 25 3.78 6.25 -11.18
C LEU A 25 4.86 5.16 -11.15
N TRP A 26 5.27 4.76 -9.95
CA TRP A 26 6.25 3.70 -9.77
C TRP A 26 5.80 2.39 -10.44
N LEU A 27 4.55 1.99 -10.22
CA LEU A 27 3.96 0.81 -10.86
C LEU A 27 3.90 0.90 -12.39
N ARG A 28 3.71 2.09 -12.96
CA ARG A 28 3.72 2.28 -14.41
C ARG A 28 5.12 2.10 -14.98
N GLN A 29 6.12 2.71 -14.35
CA GLN A 29 7.52 2.63 -14.78
C GLN A 29 8.08 1.20 -14.64
N HIS A 30 7.70 0.49 -13.58
CA HIS A 30 8.22 -0.84 -13.24
C HIS A 30 7.25 -1.95 -13.62
N ASN A 31 6.39 -1.73 -14.62
CA ASN A 31 5.36 -2.71 -15.01
C ASN A 31 5.95 -4.06 -15.43
N HIS A 32 7.17 -4.07 -15.98
CA HIS A 32 7.87 -5.20 -16.55
C HIS A 32 8.66 -6.01 -15.50
N TRP A 33 8.84 -5.47 -14.29
CA TRP A 33 9.58 -6.13 -13.21
C TRP A 33 8.93 -7.44 -12.76
N LYS A 34 9.68 -8.31 -12.08
CA LYS A 34 9.08 -9.53 -11.51
C LYS A 34 8.04 -9.12 -10.46
N VAL A 35 6.99 -9.94 -10.32
CA VAL A 35 5.88 -9.61 -9.43
C VAL A 35 6.31 -9.55 -7.97
N ARG A 36 7.31 -10.36 -7.57
CA ARG A 36 7.89 -10.31 -6.21
C ARG A 36 8.66 -9.01 -5.95
N ASP A 37 9.39 -8.49 -6.93
CA ASP A 37 10.10 -7.21 -6.79
C ASP A 37 9.10 -6.05 -6.66
N GLN A 38 7.99 -6.12 -7.40
CA GLN A 38 6.87 -5.19 -7.24
C GLN A 38 6.26 -5.28 -5.84
N GLN A 39 6.02 -6.50 -5.33
CA GLN A 39 5.50 -6.72 -3.98
C GLN A 39 6.42 -6.08 -2.92
N GLN A 40 7.72 -6.36 -2.99
CA GLN A 40 8.70 -5.87 -2.03
C GLN A 40 8.73 -4.35 -2.00
N LYS A 41 8.82 -3.70 -3.17
CA LYS A 41 8.88 -2.24 -3.23
C LYS A 41 7.58 -1.58 -2.76
N LEU A 42 6.43 -2.11 -3.16
CA LEU A 42 5.14 -1.61 -2.67
C LEU A 42 4.98 -1.79 -1.16
N SER A 43 5.48 -2.90 -0.61
CA SER A 43 5.47 -3.16 0.83
C SER A 43 6.31 -2.13 1.57
N GLN A 44 7.53 -1.83 1.09
CA GLN A 44 8.39 -0.79 1.64
C GLN A 44 7.73 0.59 1.59
N MET A 45 7.10 0.95 0.47
CA MET A 45 6.40 2.23 0.33
C MET A 45 5.25 2.35 1.36
N LEU A 46 4.46 1.29 1.52
CA LEU A 46 3.36 1.26 2.48
C LEU A 46 3.87 1.29 3.92
N GLN A 47 4.91 0.52 4.25
CA GLN A 47 5.52 0.51 5.57
C GLN A 47 6.10 1.87 5.94
N GLY A 48 6.83 2.54 5.04
CA GLY A 48 7.33 3.90 5.29
C GLY A 48 6.19 4.91 5.49
N PHE A 49 5.11 4.77 4.70
CA PHE A 49 3.91 5.58 4.88
C PHE A 49 3.23 5.31 6.23
N TYR A 50 3.13 4.05 6.66
CA TYR A 50 2.56 3.68 7.95
C TYR A 50 3.46 4.08 9.11
N ALA A 51 4.78 3.98 9.02
CA ALA A 51 5.67 4.46 10.08
C ALA A 51 5.49 5.97 10.30
N TYR A 52 5.26 6.73 9.22
CA TYR A 52 5.09 8.18 9.30
C TYR A 52 3.69 8.62 9.79
N TYR A 53 2.63 7.84 9.53
CA TYR A 53 1.24 8.21 9.85
C TYR A 53 0.50 7.27 10.83
N GLY A 54 1.08 6.12 11.15
CA GLY A 54 0.46 4.97 11.82
C GLY A 54 0.35 5.07 13.33
N ILE A 55 0.99 6.08 13.93
CA ILE A 55 0.79 6.48 15.35
C ILE A 55 -0.65 6.99 15.58
N THR A 56 -1.39 7.25 14.51
CA THR A 56 -2.63 8.03 14.54
C THR A 56 -3.85 7.15 14.32
N HIS A 57 -4.96 7.43 15.01
CA HIS A 57 -6.30 6.82 14.85
C HIS A 57 -6.93 6.99 13.44
N CYS A 58 -6.14 7.21 12.39
CA CYS A 58 -6.48 7.37 10.98
C CYS A 58 -6.59 6.05 10.21
N THR A 59 -7.01 4.96 10.86
CA THR A 59 -7.04 3.62 10.26
C THR A 59 -7.83 3.58 8.95
N GLY A 60 -8.95 4.31 8.85
CA GLY A 60 -9.75 4.41 7.62
C GLY A 60 -9.00 5.05 6.45
N LYS A 61 -8.24 6.12 6.68
CA LYS A 61 -7.43 6.77 5.64
C LYS A 61 -6.28 5.87 5.17
N LEU A 62 -5.63 5.18 6.11
CA LEU A 62 -4.54 4.24 5.81
C LEU A 62 -5.07 3.02 5.04
N ALA A 63 -6.23 2.48 5.42
CA ALA A 63 -6.91 1.42 4.69
C ALA A 63 -7.26 1.87 3.26
N GLY A 64 -7.77 3.10 3.09
CA GLY A 64 -8.04 3.65 1.77
C GLY A 64 -6.79 3.77 0.89
N VAL A 65 -5.63 4.08 1.46
CA VAL A 65 -4.35 4.06 0.75
C VAL A 65 -3.94 2.64 0.37
N HIS A 66 -4.03 1.69 1.31
CA HIS A 66 -3.77 0.27 1.05
C HIS A 66 -4.61 -0.26 -0.11
N HIS A 67 -5.94 -0.08 -0.04
CA HIS A 67 -6.87 -0.52 -1.08
C HIS A 67 -6.55 0.09 -2.45
N TYR A 68 -6.19 1.37 -2.48
CA TYR A 68 -5.79 2.04 -3.72
C TYR A 68 -4.54 1.40 -4.33
N VAL A 69 -3.50 1.15 -3.53
CA VAL A 69 -2.25 0.55 -4.01
C VAL A 69 -2.50 -0.86 -4.54
N VAL A 70 -3.24 -1.70 -3.82
CA VAL A 70 -3.59 -3.06 -4.27
C VAL A 70 -4.39 -3.02 -5.57
N TYR A 71 -5.39 -2.12 -5.67
CA TYR A 71 -6.20 -1.95 -6.87
C TYR A 71 -5.34 -1.53 -8.08
N MET A 72 -4.45 -0.56 -7.90
CA MET A 72 -3.57 -0.09 -8.95
C MET A 72 -2.55 -1.14 -9.37
N TRP A 73 -2.02 -1.91 -8.43
CA TRP A 73 -1.12 -3.03 -8.74
C TRP A 73 -1.82 -4.08 -9.58
N ARG A 74 -3.04 -4.48 -9.21
CA ARG A 74 -3.87 -5.37 -10.04
C ARG A 74 -4.06 -4.80 -11.45
N LYS A 75 -4.38 -3.51 -11.59
CA LYS A 75 -4.54 -2.87 -12.91
C LYS A 75 -3.24 -2.92 -13.73
N THR A 76 -2.10 -2.72 -13.10
CA THR A 76 -0.80 -2.86 -13.77
C THR A 76 -0.57 -4.30 -14.23
N LEU A 77 -0.85 -5.30 -13.39
CA LEU A 77 -0.74 -6.71 -13.76
C LEU A 77 -1.67 -7.08 -14.93
N LEU A 78 -2.90 -6.59 -14.93
CA LEU A 78 -3.87 -6.79 -16.04
C LEU A 78 -3.39 -6.22 -17.37
N ARG A 79 -2.57 -5.17 -17.35
CA ARG A 79 -2.03 -4.51 -18.54
C ARG A 79 -0.80 -5.22 -19.12
N ARG A 80 -0.16 -6.14 -18.38
CA ARG A 80 1.07 -6.81 -18.82
C ARG A 80 0.85 -7.85 -19.92
N SER A 81 -0.28 -8.56 -19.92
CA SER A 81 -0.57 -9.55 -20.98
C SER A 81 -2.04 -9.96 -21.02
N GLN A 82 -2.52 -10.46 -22.16
CA GLN A 82 -3.84 -11.08 -22.24
C GLN A 82 -3.99 -12.29 -21.30
N ARG A 83 -2.93 -13.09 -21.11
CA ARG A 83 -2.94 -14.22 -20.16
C ARG A 83 -3.07 -13.74 -18.71
N ALA A 84 -2.53 -12.56 -18.38
CA ALA A 84 -2.73 -11.95 -17.07
C ALA A 84 -4.19 -11.57 -16.82
N LYS A 85 -4.97 -11.18 -17.85
CA LYS A 85 -6.42 -10.93 -17.70
C LYS A 85 -7.16 -12.15 -17.14
N ARG A 86 -6.81 -13.36 -17.57
CA ARG A 86 -7.40 -14.61 -17.07
C ARG A 86 -6.99 -14.95 -15.63
N LYS A 87 -5.80 -14.54 -15.19
CA LYS A 87 -5.22 -14.89 -13.88
C LYS A 87 -5.37 -13.81 -12.79
N ALA A 88 -5.66 -12.57 -13.18
CA ALA A 88 -5.73 -11.42 -12.27
C ALA A 88 -7.16 -11.12 -11.78
N HIS A 89 -8.02 -12.13 -11.69
CA HIS A 89 -9.29 -12.01 -10.98
C HIS A 89 -9.04 -11.89 -9.47
N TRP A 90 -9.83 -11.09 -8.77
CA TRP A 90 -9.62 -10.82 -7.34
C TRP A 90 -9.61 -12.09 -6.49
N SER A 91 -10.50 -13.04 -6.78
CA SER A 91 -10.57 -14.32 -6.06
C SER A 91 -9.31 -15.18 -6.23
N ILE A 92 -8.63 -15.06 -7.36
CA ILE A 92 -7.38 -15.78 -7.64
C ILE A 92 -6.22 -15.05 -6.98
N LEU A 93 -6.11 -13.74 -7.19
CA LEU A 93 -5.02 -12.92 -6.67
C LEU A 93 -4.94 -12.94 -5.15
N LYS A 94 -6.07 -12.82 -4.45
CA LYS A 94 -6.09 -12.87 -2.98
C LYS A 94 -5.57 -14.20 -2.39
N LYS A 95 -5.59 -15.28 -3.17
CA LYS A 95 -5.04 -16.59 -2.75
C LYS A 95 -3.53 -16.71 -3.00
N LYS A 96 -2.90 -15.74 -3.66
CA LYS A 96 -1.47 -15.79 -3.99
C LYS A 96 -0.67 -15.11 -2.90
N SER A 97 0.33 -15.83 -2.37
CA SER A 97 1.27 -15.32 -1.36
C SER A 97 2.06 -14.09 -1.85
N TRP A 98 2.32 -14.01 -3.15
CA TRP A 98 2.99 -12.86 -3.76
C TRP A 98 2.09 -11.64 -3.98
N PHE A 99 0.77 -11.73 -3.74
CA PHE A 99 -0.18 -10.62 -3.88
C PHE A 99 -0.69 -10.13 -2.52
N VAL A 100 0.16 -10.24 -1.50
CA VAL A 100 -0.12 -9.74 -0.15
C VAL A 100 0.75 -8.51 0.09
N LEU A 101 0.12 -7.42 0.53
CA LEU A 101 0.79 -6.20 0.96
C LEU A 101 0.53 -6.00 2.46
N PRO A 102 1.45 -5.32 3.17
CA PRO A 102 1.26 -5.02 4.59
C PRO A 102 -0.01 -4.20 4.77
N THR A 103 -0.88 -4.64 5.67
CA THR A 103 -2.03 -3.85 6.11
C THR A 103 -1.57 -2.83 7.14
N PRO A 104 -2.27 -1.69 7.27
CA PRO A 104 -1.99 -0.75 8.34
C PRO A 104 -2.37 -1.42 9.67
N LEU A 105 -1.38 -1.93 10.39
CA LEU A 105 -1.56 -2.44 11.75
C LEU A 105 -1.97 -1.27 12.65
N ARG A 106 -2.87 -1.51 13.61
CA ARG A 106 -2.99 -0.64 14.80
C ARG A 106 -1.69 -0.83 15.60
N VAL A 107 -0.64 -0.10 15.25
CA VAL A 107 0.62 -0.21 15.99
C VAL A 107 0.46 0.57 17.28
N HIS A 108 0.14 -0.15 18.36
CA HIS A 108 0.52 0.22 19.71
C HIS A 108 1.39 -0.92 20.26
N ASN A 109 2.59 -1.07 19.71
CA ASN A 109 3.66 -1.81 20.37
C ASN A 109 5.01 -1.22 19.95
N TRP A 110 5.40 -0.18 20.67
CA TRP A 110 6.82 0.16 20.78
C TRP A 110 7.41 -0.91 21.69
N VAL A 111 8.18 -1.85 21.12
CA VAL A 111 9.19 -2.58 21.89
C VAL A 111 10.45 -1.74 21.85
#